data_AF-A0A2D5I7B5-F1
#
_entry.id   AF-A0A2D5I7B5-F1
#
_cell.length_a   1.000
_cell.length_b   1.000
_cell.length_c   1.000
_cell.angle_alpha   90.00
_cell.angle_beta   90.00
_cell.angle_gamma   90.00
#
_symmetry.space_group_name_H-M   'P 1'
#
loop_
_entity.id
_entity.type
_entity.pdbx_description
1 polymer ?
#
loop_
_entity_poly.entity_id
_entity_poly.type
_entity_poly.pdbx_seq_one_letter_code
_entity_poly.pdbx_strand_id
1 'polypeptide(L)'
;MFRIARAAAPMFPGCDVLTRTILTFVRSIMTYLQGLENRDYNSNELQTWINTGKRESGNMLCPNHRRSAPKLLMVPLFQTQDSRMHPLVTIALRASRDAADVLAQQSLRLDRIQVVQDIEGKDVTSIEVDADKSLRYHIQNAYPNHSIESRISGLKAGKPGEPRWLLEPAVGSTNLFHGFQAFGVAIAIEVNEQLSHAVVICPLLNEEFIATRGAGAQLNSRRLRVSPSDELSGALIGIDPIDLDPVLLADIQTTLLQAGCSPRMLGETTLDLLQVAAGRYRAGWGIPSSPAGLHAAALILQEAGGICGTETGSPAVAAGKELLFANPRIFKRLVKLRHQAGASMQYDTLGQ
;
A
#
# COMPACT_ATOMS: atom_id res chain seq x y z
N MET A 1 -31.03 2.27 -30.43
CA MET A 1 -30.66 3.32 -29.45
C MET A 1 -30.86 4.76 -29.94
N PHE A 2 -30.85 5.06 -31.25
CA PHE A 2 -31.15 6.42 -31.77
C PHE A 2 -32.57 6.95 -31.48
N ARG A 3 -33.54 6.08 -31.18
CA ARG A 3 -34.91 6.48 -30.80
C ARG A 3 -35.05 6.91 -29.32
N ILE A 4 -34.13 6.50 -28.44
CA ILE A 4 -34.19 6.83 -27.00
C ILE A 4 -33.54 8.21 -26.74
N ALA A 5 -32.46 8.53 -27.45
CA ALA A 5 -31.77 9.82 -27.33
C ALA A 5 -32.62 11.02 -27.84
N ARG A 6 -33.52 10.79 -28.81
CA ARG A 6 -34.38 11.85 -29.36
C ARG A 6 -35.59 12.20 -28.47
N ALA A 7 -35.91 11.34 -27.48
CA ALA A 7 -37.02 11.55 -26.56
C ALA A 7 -36.65 12.37 -25.31
N ALA A 8 -35.35 12.51 -24.98
CA ALA A 8 -34.89 13.20 -23.78
C ALA A 8 -34.57 14.71 -24.00
N ALA A 9 -34.65 15.18 -25.24
CA ALA A 9 -34.25 16.55 -25.62
C ALA A 9 -35.12 17.71 -25.05
N PRO A 10 -36.41 17.56 -24.68
CA PRO A 10 -37.19 18.69 -24.16
C PRO A 10 -37.17 18.85 -22.63
N MET A 11 -36.43 18.03 -21.85
CA MET A 11 -36.53 18.05 -20.38
C MET A 11 -35.60 19.04 -19.65
N PHE A 12 -34.66 19.73 -20.32
CA PHE A 12 -33.74 20.66 -19.65
C PHE A 12 -33.35 21.85 -20.55
N PRO A 13 -34.02 23.00 -20.46
CA PRO A 13 -33.56 24.21 -21.14
C PRO A 13 -32.39 24.82 -20.35
N GLY A 14 -31.18 24.85 -20.94
CA GLY A 14 -30.07 25.68 -20.46
C GLY A 14 -28.74 25.01 -20.13
N CYS A 15 -28.47 23.77 -20.53
CA CYS A 15 -27.20 23.09 -20.21
C CYS A 15 -26.44 22.64 -21.48
N ASP A 16 -25.81 23.58 -22.19
CA ASP A 16 -25.06 23.33 -23.43
C ASP A 16 -23.77 22.50 -23.25
N VAL A 17 -23.29 22.36 -22.01
CA VAL A 17 -22.04 21.65 -21.70
C VAL A 17 -22.27 20.14 -21.56
N LEU A 18 -23.39 19.71 -20.97
CA LEU A 18 -23.65 18.29 -20.69
C LEU A 18 -23.97 17.50 -21.99
N THR A 19 -24.68 18.13 -22.92
CA THR A 19 -25.04 17.54 -24.22
C THR A 19 -23.82 17.30 -25.10
N ARG A 20 -22.84 18.21 -25.07
CA ARG A 20 -21.58 18.07 -25.83
C ARG A 20 -20.72 16.92 -25.28
N THR A 21 -20.64 16.75 -23.97
CA THR A 21 -19.85 15.67 -23.35
C THR A 21 -20.44 14.29 -23.66
N ILE A 22 -21.77 14.14 -23.58
CA ILE A 22 -22.46 12.88 -23.88
C ILE A 22 -22.32 12.51 -25.37
N LEU A 23 -22.46 13.48 -26.28
CA LEU A 23 -22.28 13.23 -27.72
C LEU A 23 -20.84 12.86 -28.07
N THR A 24 -19.85 13.42 -27.38
CA THR A 24 -18.43 13.09 -27.57
C THR A 24 -18.12 11.68 -27.07
N PHE A 25 -18.71 11.28 -25.94
CA PHE A 25 -18.58 9.94 -25.39
C PHE A 25 -19.23 8.87 -26.29
N VAL A 26 -20.43 9.14 -26.81
CA VAL A 26 -21.11 8.25 -27.76
C VAL A 26 -20.33 8.12 -29.07
N ARG A 27 -19.73 9.22 -29.57
CA ARG A 27 -18.83 9.16 -30.75
C ARG A 27 -17.62 8.27 -30.49
N SER A 28 -16.99 8.38 -29.32
CA SER A 28 -15.81 7.59 -28.97
C SER A 28 -16.12 6.08 -28.91
N ILE A 29 -17.30 5.72 -28.37
CA ILE A 29 -17.78 4.33 -28.36
C ILE A 29 -18.05 3.84 -29.79
N MET A 30 -18.67 4.66 -30.65
CA MET A 30 -18.95 4.27 -32.02
C MET A 30 -17.65 4.09 -32.85
N THR A 31 -16.64 4.93 -32.67
CA THR A 31 -15.33 4.78 -33.32
C THR A 31 -14.60 3.53 -32.82
N TYR A 32 -14.71 3.22 -31.52
CA TYR A 32 -14.15 1.99 -30.94
C TYR A 32 -14.84 0.74 -31.48
N LEU A 33 -16.16 0.78 -31.64
CA LEU A 33 -16.95 -0.32 -32.23
C LEU A 33 -16.69 -0.50 -33.73
N GLN A 34 -16.50 0.58 -34.49
CA GLN A 34 -16.07 0.51 -35.90
C GLN A 34 -14.63 -0.02 -36.05
N GLY A 35 -13.76 0.21 -35.06
CA GLY A 35 -12.42 -0.39 -35.01
C GLY A 35 -12.41 -1.89 -34.73
N LEU A 36 -13.50 -2.44 -34.16
CA LEU A 36 -13.67 -3.86 -33.90
C LEU A 36 -14.23 -4.65 -35.10
N GLU A 37 -14.88 -3.97 -36.07
CA GLU A 37 -15.34 -4.58 -37.33
C GLU A 37 -14.22 -4.86 -38.34
N ASN A 38 -12.98 -4.39 -38.11
CA ASN A 38 -11.83 -4.57 -39.01
C ASN A 38 -10.81 -5.64 -38.54
N ARG A 39 -11.24 -6.64 -37.75
CA ARG A 39 -10.41 -7.82 -37.45
C ARG A 39 -11.11 -9.07 -37.99
N ASP A 40 -10.45 -9.75 -38.92
CA ASP A 40 -10.88 -11.03 -39.49
C ASP A 40 -11.08 -12.08 -38.38
N TYR A 41 -12.34 -12.34 -38.04
CA TYR A 41 -12.74 -13.50 -37.25
C TYR A 41 -13.46 -14.50 -38.15
N ASN A 42 -13.04 -15.75 -38.05
CA ASN A 42 -13.47 -16.87 -38.89
C ASN A 42 -14.98 -17.13 -38.73
N SER A 43 -15.73 -17.14 -39.83
CA SER A 43 -17.19 -17.01 -39.92
C SER A 43 -18.04 -18.19 -39.37
N ASN A 44 -17.44 -19.18 -38.73
CA ASN A 44 -18.14 -20.38 -38.23
C ASN A 44 -18.54 -20.32 -36.74
N GLU A 45 -17.91 -19.50 -35.90
CA GLU A 45 -18.26 -19.45 -34.46
C GLU A 45 -19.50 -18.58 -34.18
N LEU A 46 -19.73 -17.54 -34.97
CA LEU A 46 -20.86 -16.61 -34.82
C LEU A 46 -22.21 -17.23 -35.27
N GLN A 47 -22.19 -18.11 -36.27
CA GLN A 47 -23.35 -18.88 -36.74
C GLN A 47 -23.85 -19.88 -35.70
N THR A 48 -22.94 -20.47 -34.92
CA THR A 48 -23.26 -21.48 -33.91
C THR A 48 -23.98 -20.86 -32.70
N TRP A 49 -23.65 -19.61 -32.35
CA TRP A 49 -24.29 -18.86 -31.26
C TRP A 49 -25.68 -18.32 -31.66
N ILE A 50 -25.85 -17.85 -32.89
CA ILE A 50 -27.15 -17.36 -33.40
C ILE A 50 -28.18 -18.50 -33.52
N ASN A 51 -27.74 -19.72 -33.89
CA ASN A 51 -28.64 -20.87 -34.05
C ASN A 51 -29.04 -21.55 -32.73
N THR A 52 -28.29 -21.36 -31.65
CA THR A 52 -28.63 -21.86 -30.31
C THR A 52 -29.56 -20.92 -29.52
N GLY A 53 -29.53 -19.61 -29.79
CA GLY A 53 -30.37 -18.62 -29.11
C GLY A 53 -31.79 -18.40 -29.66
N LYS A 54 -32.21 -19.13 -30.71
CA LYS A 54 -33.51 -18.93 -31.40
C LYS A 54 -34.47 -20.11 -31.35
N ARG A 55 -34.18 -21.15 -30.57
CA ARG A 55 -35.13 -22.25 -30.31
C ARG A 55 -35.57 -22.21 -28.86
N GLU A 56 -36.46 -21.27 -28.53
CA GLU A 56 -37.41 -21.38 -27.40
C GLU A 56 -38.35 -20.16 -27.40
N SER A 57 -39.23 -20.10 -28.40
CA SER A 57 -40.47 -19.31 -28.34
C SER A 57 -41.45 -19.83 -29.40
N GLY A 58 -42.21 -20.86 -29.02
CA GLY A 58 -43.25 -21.44 -29.86
C GLY A 58 -44.22 -22.27 -29.02
N ASN A 59 -45.48 -21.82 -28.99
CA ASN A 59 -46.64 -22.37 -28.28
C ASN A 59 -46.70 -23.89 -28.18
N MET A 60 -46.98 -24.40 -26.98
CA MET A 60 -47.66 -25.69 -26.78
C MET A 60 -48.59 -25.62 -25.57
N LEU A 61 -49.90 -25.74 -25.82
CA LEU A 61 -50.93 -25.95 -24.82
C LEU A 61 -51.02 -27.45 -24.50
N CYS A 62 -50.96 -27.85 -23.21
CA CYS A 62 -51.81 -28.87 -22.55
C CYS A 62 -51.31 -29.22 -21.11
N PRO A 63 -52.12 -29.88 -20.26
CA PRO A 63 -52.44 -29.39 -18.91
C PRO A 63 -51.87 -30.22 -17.73
N ASN A 64 -52.11 -29.69 -16.52
CA ASN A 64 -52.04 -30.34 -15.20
C ASN A 64 -50.67 -30.84 -14.72
N HIS A 65 -49.98 -30.03 -13.91
CA HIS A 65 -49.42 -30.52 -12.65
C HIS A 65 -49.11 -29.40 -11.65
N ARG A 66 -49.57 -29.60 -10.41
CA ARG A 66 -49.22 -28.81 -9.23
C ARG A 66 -47.70 -28.83 -9.05
N ARG A 67 -47.08 -27.66 -8.82
CA ARG A 67 -45.90 -27.50 -7.95
C ARG A 67 -45.61 -26.00 -7.73
N SER A 68 -45.69 -25.61 -6.45
CA SER A 68 -45.04 -24.49 -5.75
C SER A 68 -44.37 -23.37 -6.57
N ALA A 69 -44.85 -22.14 -6.34
CA ALA A 69 -44.17 -20.90 -6.73
C ALA A 69 -42.74 -20.85 -6.13
N PRO A 70 -41.73 -20.40 -6.89
CA PRO A 70 -40.41 -20.16 -6.33
C PRO A 70 -40.44 -18.91 -5.45
N LYS A 71 -39.99 -19.06 -4.20
CA LYS A 71 -39.69 -17.94 -3.30
C LYS A 71 -38.70 -17.02 -4.00
N LEU A 72 -39.10 -15.76 -4.21
CA LEU A 72 -38.19 -14.67 -4.54
C LEU A 72 -37.16 -14.60 -3.40
N LEU A 73 -35.97 -15.14 -3.63
CA LEU A 73 -34.81 -14.91 -2.78
C LEU A 73 -34.43 -13.45 -3.00
N MET A 74 -34.91 -12.61 -2.09
CA MET A 74 -34.52 -11.22 -1.96
C MET A 74 -33.02 -11.21 -1.65
N VAL A 75 -32.20 -11.07 -2.70
CA VAL A 75 -30.77 -10.79 -2.57
C VAL A 75 -30.68 -9.50 -1.77
N PRO A 76 -30.01 -9.48 -0.60
CA PRO A 76 -29.88 -8.23 0.14
C PRO A 76 -29.16 -7.25 -0.76
N LEU A 77 -29.74 -6.05 -0.92
CA LEU A 77 -29.04 -4.92 -1.53
C LEU A 77 -27.67 -4.86 -0.89
N PHE A 78 -26.62 -5.04 -1.70
CA PHE A 78 -25.28 -4.64 -1.33
C PHE A 78 -25.40 -3.22 -0.80
N GLN A 79 -25.13 -3.06 0.49
CA GLN A 79 -24.86 -1.76 1.06
C GLN A 79 -23.70 -1.21 0.23
N THR A 80 -23.98 -0.26 -0.65
CA THR A 80 -22.95 0.59 -1.22
C THR A 80 -22.33 1.28 -0.03
N GLN A 81 -21.20 0.76 0.48
CA GLN A 81 -20.38 1.51 1.40
C GLN A 81 -20.12 2.85 0.73
N ASP A 82 -20.66 3.90 1.34
CA ASP A 82 -20.38 5.28 0.99
C ASP A 82 -18.87 5.45 1.13
N SER A 83 -18.14 5.31 0.01
CA SER A 83 -16.67 5.24 -0.02
C SER A 83 -16.06 6.62 0.13
N ARG A 84 -16.56 7.42 1.07
CA ARG A 84 -15.94 8.67 1.47
C ARG A 84 -14.73 8.31 2.33
N MET A 85 -13.56 8.66 1.82
CA MET A 85 -12.29 8.53 2.54
C MET A 85 -12.39 9.22 3.90
N HIS A 86 -11.83 8.60 4.94
CA HIS A 86 -11.90 9.13 6.30
C HIS A 86 -11.26 10.54 6.36
N PRO A 87 -11.86 11.53 7.05
CA PRO A 87 -11.34 12.90 7.08
C PRO A 87 -9.89 13.02 7.55
N LEU A 88 -9.46 12.18 8.50
CA LEU A 88 -8.06 12.13 8.93
C LEU A 88 -7.13 11.69 7.78
N VAL A 89 -7.54 10.68 7.02
CA VAL A 89 -6.76 10.17 5.87
C VAL A 89 -6.68 11.24 4.76
N THR A 90 -7.76 12.00 4.52
CA THR A 90 -7.75 13.10 3.54
C THR A 90 -6.73 14.18 3.91
N ILE A 91 -6.65 14.57 5.19
CA ILE A 91 -5.65 15.53 5.65
C ILE A 91 -4.24 14.93 5.64
N ALA A 92 -4.09 13.66 6.04
CA ALA A 92 -2.82 12.94 5.97
C ALA A 92 -2.27 12.93 4.54
N LEU A 93 -3.09 12.58 3.56
CA LEU A 93 -2.69 12.57 2.15
C LEU A 93 -2.27 13.93 1.64
N ARG A 94 -3.02 14.98 1.98
CA ARG A 94 -2.65 16.35 1.59
C ARG A 94 -1.30 16.73 2.20
N ALA A 95 -1.12 16.49 3.49
CA ALA A 95 0.13 16.78 4.20
C ALA A 95 1.31 15.98 3.61
N SER A 96 1.12 14.68 3.39
CA SER A 96 2.16 13.80 2.85
C SER A 96 2.53 14.14 1.41
N ARG A 97 1.59 14.52 0.55
CA ARG A 97 1.89 14.91 -0.84
C ARG A 97 2.73 16.18 -0.88
N ASP A 98 2.31 17.21 -0.15
CA ASP A 98 3.03 18.49 -0.12
C ASP A 98 4.43 18.31 0.48
N ALA A 99 4.59 17.45 1.50
CA ALA A 99 5.91 17.11 2.06
C ALA A 99 6.76 16.23 1.13
N ALA A 100 6.16 15.25 0.43
CA ALA A 100 6.87 14.39 -0.51
C ALA A 100 7.35 15.17 -1.73
N ASP A 101 6.60 16.19 -2.17
CA ASP A 101 7.04 17.11 -3.22
C ASP A 101 8.28 17.90 -2.79
N VAL A 102 8.37 18.32 -1.52
CA VAL A 102 9.59 18.95 -0.96
C VAL A 102 10.78 17.99 -1.07
N LEU A 103 10.63 16.73 -0.62
CA LEU A 103 11.69 15.73 -0.72
C LEU A 103 12.13 15.52 -2.19
N ALA A 104 11.15 15.37 -3.09
CA ALA A 104 11.41 15.11 -4.50
C ALA A 104 12.16 16.27 -5.17
N GLN A 105 11.75 17.51 -4.93
CA GLN A 105 12.39 18.69 -5.52
C GLN A 105 13.81 18.91 -4.97
N GLN A 106 14.00 18.71 -3.67
CA GLN A 106 15.29 18.94 -3.03
C GLN A 106 16.29 17.80 -3.29
N SER A 107 15.83 16.56 -3.51
CA SER A 107 16.69 15.46 -3.96
C SER A 107 17.36 15.69 -5.32
N LEU A 108 16.83 16.60 -6.15
CA LEU A 108 17.45 17.03 -7.41
C LEU A 108 18.62 18.01 -7.20
N ARG A 109 18.83 18.53 -5.98
CA ARG A 109 19.86 19.52 -5.63
C ARG A 109 20.63 19.08 -4.39
N LEU A 110 21.30 17.92 -4.51
CA LEU A 110 22.07 17.33 -3.42
C LEU A 110 23.16 18.26 -2.87
N ASP A 111 23.68 19.18 -3.70
CA ASP A 111 24.67 20.21 -3.33
C ASP A 111 24.19 21.17 -2.23
N ARG A 112 22.88 21.22 -1.98
CA ARG A 112 22.24 22.13 -1.01
C ARG A 112 21.78 21.43 0.27
N ILE A 113 21.95 20.11 0.35
CA ILE A 113 21.57 19.33 1.52
C ILE A 113 22.60 19.63 2.61
N GLN A 114 22.12 20.21 3.69
CA GLN A 114 22.94 20.48 4.86
C GLN A 114 22.47 19.56 5.99
N VAL A 115 23.41 18.96 6.69
CA VAL A 115 23.14 18.36 8.00
C VAL A 115 22.96 19.53 8.97
N VAL A 116 21.80 19.59 9.61
CA VAL A 116 21.40 20.69 10.48
C VAL A 116 21.46 20.27 11.94
N GLN A 117 21.20 19.00 12.24
CA GLN A 117 21.19 18.45 13.59
C GLN A 117 21.65 17.00 13.58
N ASP A 118 22.17 16.53 14.70
CA ASP A 118 22.31 15.11 15.02
C ASP A 118 21.26 14.78 16.09
N ILE A 119 20.35 13.86 15.77
CA ILE A 119 19.36 13.34 16.71
C ILE A 119 19.64 11.85 16.89
N GLU A 120 20.12 11.48 18.08
CA GLU A 120 20.38 10.08 18.47
C GLU A 120 21.34 9.34 17.51
N GLY A 121 22.34 10.01 16.96
CA GLY A 121 23.29 9.43 16.01
C GLY A 121 22.76 9.39 14.58
N LYS A 122 21.67 10.10 14.28
CA LYS A 122 21.12 10.28 12.94
C LYS A 122 21.22 11.72 12.49
N ASP A 123 21.93 11.92 11.40
CA ASP A 123 22.00 13.20 10.70
C ASP A 123 20.61 13.61 10.21
N VAL A 124 20.14 14.75 10.69
CA VAL A 124 18.92 15.42 10.23
C VAL A 124 19.30 16.47 9.22
N THR A 125 18.73 16.36 8.04
CA THR A 125 18.96 17.28 6.94
C THR A 125 18.00 18.46 6.95
N SER A 126 18.39 19.57 6.31
CA SER A 126 17.52 20.72 6.07
C SER A 126 16.22 20.34 5.33
N ILE A 127 16.32 19.33 4.45
CA ILE A 127 15.18 18.79 3.71
C ILE A 127 14.13 18.18 4.65
N GLU A 128 14.58 17.36 5.60
CA GLU A 128 13.69 16.72 6.58
C GLU A 128 12.97 17.75 7.46
N VAL A 129 13.66 18.84 7.81
CA VAL A 129 13.07 19.95 8.56
C VAL A 129 11.99 20.67 7.76
N ASP A 130 12.16 20.84 6.45
CA ASP A 130 11.15 21.49 5.61
C ASP A 130 9.94 20.57 5.35
N ALA A 131 10.18 19.27 5.15
CA ALA A 131 9.11 18.27 5.09
C ALA A 131 8.30 18.22 6.39
N ASP A 132 8.97 18.25 7.56
CA ASP A 132 8.34 18.30 8.87
C ASP A 132 7.42 19.51 9.04
N LYS A 133 7.90 20.71 8.65
CA LYS A 133 7.10 21.94 8.70
C LYS A 133 5.84 21.82 7.84
N SER A 134 5.98 21.28 6.62
CA SER A 134 4.86 21.06 5.70
C SER A 134 3.81 20.15 6.33
N LEU A 135 4.23 18.98 6.82
CA LEU A 135 3.35 18.03 7.51
C LEU A 135 2.57 18.69 8.65
N ARG A 136 3.28 19.35 9.55
CA ARG A 136 2.67 19.99 10.73
C ARG A 136 1.73 21.11 10.36
N TYR A 137 2.05 21.90 9.33
CA TYR A 137 1.19 22.99 8.87
C TYR A 137 -0.21 22.49 8.51
N HIS A 138 -0.31 21.45 7.66
CA HIS A 138 -1.61 20.92 7.25
C HIS A 138 -2.39 20.31 8.42
N ILE A 139 -1.72 19.54 9.27
CA ILE A 139 -2.37 18.85 10.38
C ILE A 139 -2.86 19.86 11.43
N GLN A 140 -2.04 20.83 11.81
CA GLN A 140 -2.39 21.80 12.85
C GLN A 140 -3.50 22.76 12.41
N ASN A 141 -3.54 23.11 11.12
CA ASN A 141 -4.61 23.96 10.60
C ASN A 141 -5.96 23.24 10.57
N ALA A 142 -5.97 21.94 10.26
CA ALA A 142 -7.20 21.15 10.24
C ALA A 142 -7.63 20.70 11.64
N TYR A 143 -6.66 20.36 12.49
CA TYR A 143 -6.87 19.74 13.79
C TYR A 143 -5.97 20.35 14.87
N PRO A 144 -6.25 21.60 15.31
CA PRO A 144 -5.38 22.34 16.24
C PRO A 144 -5.28 21.72 17.64
N ASN A 145 -6.22 20.84 18.01
CA ASN A 145 -6.25 20.17 19.31
C ASN A 145 -5.63 18.76 19.30
N HIS A 146 -5.22 18.22 18.15
CA HIS A 146 -4.63 16.87 18.09
C HIS A 146 -3.18 16.88 18.55
N SER A 147 -2.70 15.75 19.06
CA SER A 147 -1.29 15.58 19.42
C SER A 147 -0.48 15.27 18.16
N ILE A 148 0.71 15.82 18.04
CA ILE A 148 1.63 15.52 16.93
C ILE A 148 2.98 15.15 17.52
N GLU A 149 3.50 13.98 17.15
CA GLU A 149 4.84 13.54 17.46
C GLU A 149 5.60 13.34 16.17
N SER A 150 6.64 14.14 15.96
CA SER A 150 7.52 14.03 14.81
C SER A 150 8.89 13.61 15.26
N ARG A 151 9.56 12.75 14.47
CA ARG A 151 10.99 12.45 14.70
C ARG A 151 11.84 13.72 14.74
N ILE A 152 11.48 14.73 13.96
CA ILE A 152 12.28 15.96 13.81
C ILE A 152 11.92 17.02 14.85
N SER A 153 10.63 17.30 15.03
CA SER A 153 10.20 18.40 15.93
C SER A 153 9.82 17.95 17.33
N GLY A 154 9.87 16.65 17.62
CA GLY A 154 9.41 16.06 18.88
C GLY A 154 7.89 16.10 19.07
N LEU A 155 7.47 15.87 20.32
CA LEU A 155 6.06 15.85 20.73
C LEU A 155 5.52 17.27 20.96
N LYS A 156 4.42 17.58 20.29
CA LYS A 156 3.48 18.66 20.61
C LYS A 156 2.19 18.03 21.14
N ALA A 157 1.99 18.12 22.45
CA ALA A 157 0.80 17.59 23.10
C ALA A 157 -0.46 18.37 22.69
N GLY A 158 -1.51 17.63 22.33
CA GLY A 158 -2.86 18.15 22.10
C GLY A 158 -3.74 17.98 23.34
N LYS A 159 -5.06 17.99 23.13
CA LYS A 159 -6.03 17.68 24.18
C LYS A 159 -6.11 16.17 24.41
N PRO A 160 -6.25 15.70 25.67
CA PRO A 160 -6.49 14.30 25.96
C PRO A 160 -7.73 13.76 25.23
N GLY A 161 -7.65 12.52 24.73
CA GLY A 161 -8.72 11.86 23.99
C GLY A 161 -8.79 12.23 22.50
N GLU A 162 -8.07 13.25 22.04
CA GLU A 162 -7.94 13.57 20.62
C GLU A 162 -6.93 12.63 19.93
N PRO A 163 -7.04 12.41 18.61
CA PRO A 163 -6.07 11.63 17.86
C PRO A 163 -4.62 12.12 18.00
N ARG A 164 -3.68 11.18 17.92
CA ARG A 164 -2.22 11.44 17.87
C ARG A 164 -1.69 11.11 16.49
N TRP A 165 -0.91 12.03 15.92
CA TRP A 165 -0.24 11.87 14.63
C TRP A 165 1.22 11.57 14.87
N LEU A 166 1.70 10.46 14.33
CA LEU A 166 3.10 10.05 14.35
C LEU A 166 3.69 10.36 12.97
N LEU A 167 4.67 11.25 12.92
CA LEU A 167 5.24 11.77 11.68
C LEU A 167 6.67 11.29 11.52
N GLU A 168 6.92 10.72 10.35
CA GLU A 168 8.26 10.44 9.85
C GLU A 168 8.47 11.25 8.56
N PRO A 169 9.08 12.45 8.67
CA PRO A 169 9.28 13.35 7.53
C PRO A 169 10.18 12.79 6.43
N ALA A 170 11.04 11.83 6.75
CA ALA A 170 11.79 11.07 5.75
C ALA A 170 12.03 9.63 6.21
N VAL A 171 11.40 8.67 5.53
CA VAL A 171 11.84 7.27 5.54
C VAL A 171 12.97 7.10 4.53
N GLY A 172 14.06 6.45 4.92
CA GLY A 172 15.25 6.31 4.07
C GLY A 172 16.06 7.61 3.95
N SER A 173 16.29 8.33 5.05
CA SER A 173 17.09 9.57 5.06
C SER A 173 18.48 9.40 4.44
N THR A 174 19.14 8.25 4.67
CA THR A 174 20.42 7.92 4.03
C THR A 174 20.30 7.85 2.51
N ASN A 175 19.22 7.23 2.01
CA ASN A 175 18.96 7.17 0.57
C ASN A 175 18.71 8.56 0.00
N LEU A 176 17.90 9.37 0.68
CA LEU A 176 17.65 10.76 0.31
C LEU A 176 18.94 11.58 0.25
N PHE A 177 19.79 11.48 1.26
CA PHE A 177 21.06 12.20 1.35
C PHE A 177 21.99 11.87 0.18
N HIS A 178 22.01 10.61 -0.25
CA HIS A 178 22.82 10.15 -1.38
C HIS A 178 22.11 10.20 -2.74
N GLY A 179 20.87 10.70 -2.81
CA GLY A 179 20.08 10.78 -4.03
C GLY A 179 19.59 9.42 -4.58
N PHE A 180 19.62 8.37 -3.76
CA PHE A 180 19.01 7.09 -4.12
C PHE A 180 17.48 7.20 -4.05
N GLN A 181 16.78 6.59 -5.01
CA GLN A 181 15.36 6.90 -5.27
C GLN A 181 14.37 6.35 -4.23
N ALA A 182 14.81 5.45 -3.35
CA ALA A 182 13.96 4.81 -2.36
C ALA A 182 13.92 5.66 -1.07
N PHE A 183 13.01 6.63 -1.02
CA PHE A 183 12.68 7.40 0.17
C PHE A 183 11.23 7.88 0.10
N GLY A 184 10.73 8.43 1.21
CA GLY A 184 9.36 8.94 1.25
C GLY A 184 9.00 9.62 2.56
N VAL A 185 7.72 9.92 2.71
CA VAL A 185 7.13 10.50 3.93
C VAL A 185 6.13 9.50 4.50
N ALA A 186 6.14 9.30 5.82
CA ALA A 186 5.20 8.41 6.48
C ALA A 186 4.43 9.11 7.61
N ILE A 187 3.13 8.81 7.70
CA ILE A 187 2.23 9.25 8.76
C ILE A 187 1.50 8.02 9.30
N ALA A 188 1.54 7.83 10.61
CA ALA A 188 0.67 6.95 11.36
C ALA A 188 -0.29 7.78 12.23
N ILE A 189 -1.52 7.33 12.41
CA ILE A 189 -2.53 8.03 13.21
C ILE A 189 -3.13 7.08 14.22
N GLU A 190 -3.02 7.45 15.49
CA GLU A 190 -3.64 6.77 16.61
C GLU A 190 -4.95 7.46 16.98
N VAL A 191 -6.00 6.67 17.14
CA VAL A 191 -7.31 7.11 17.63
C VAL A 191 -7.64 6.20 18.82
N ASN A 192 -7.96 6.79 19.98
CA ASN A 192 -8.16 6.04 21.23
C ASN A 192 -7.01 5.09 21.54
N GLU A 193 -5.76 5.58 21.43
CA GLU A 193 -4.53 4.81 21.69
C GLU A 193 -4.33 3.58 20.77
N GLN A 194 -5.09 3.50 19.68
CA GLN A 194 -4.98 2.45 18.69
C GLN A 194 -4.61 3.02 17.33
N LEU A 195 -3.55 2.46 16.74
CA LEU A 195 -3.13 2.79 15.39
C LEU A 195 -4.25 2.45 14.40
N SER A 196 -4.83 3.48 13.77
CA SER A 196 -6.10 3.40 13.04
C SER A 196 -5.94 3.73 11.56
N HIS A 197 -5.05 4.64 11.22
CA HIS A 197 -4.79 5.03 9.83
C HIS A 197 -3.29 5.15 9.56
N ALA A 198 -2.90 4.94 8.31
CA ALA A 198 -1.53 5.14 7.86
C ALA A 198 -1.50 5.65 6.42
N VAL A 199 -0.54 6.52 6.13
CA VAL A 199 -0.21 7.01 4.79
C VAL A 199 1.30 6.96 4.63
N VAL A 200 1.79 6.38 3.54
CA VAL A 200 3.20 6.49 3.14
C VAL A 200 3.28 6.88 1.67
N ILE A 201 4.08 7.90 1.35
CA ILE A 201 4.28 8.37 -0.02
C ILE A 201 5.76 8.32 -0.37
N CYS A 202 6.11 7.53 -1.38
CA CYS A 202 7.44 7.48 -1.99
C CYS A 202 7.40 8.23 -3.33
N PRO A 203 7.81 9.50 -3.39
CA PRO A 203 7.52 10.37 -4.53
C PRO A 203 8.23 9.92 -5.81
N LEU A 204 9.51 9.51 -5.72
CA LEU A 204 10.27 9.09 -6.92
C LEU A 204 9.87 7.71 -7.44
N LEU A 205 9.24 6.89 -6.60
CA LEU A 205 8.63 5.62 -7.01
C LEU A 205 7.18 5.80 -7.51
N ASN A 206 6.60 6.98 -7.33
CA ASN A 206 5.18 7.27 -7.58
C ASN A 206 4.25 6.29 -6.85
N GLU A 207 4.52 6.08 -5.55
CA GLU A 207 3.79 5.14 -4.71
C GLU A 207 3.14 5.85 -3.53
N GLU A 208 1.82 5.74 -3.46
CA GLU A 208 0.99 6.22 -2.37
C GLU A 208 0.30 5.03 -1.70
N PHE A 209 0.78 4.67 -0.52
CA PHE A 209 0.21 3.64 0.33
C PHE A 209 -0.75 4.25 1.33
N ILE A 210 -1.93 3.65 1.48
CA ILE A 210 -2.94 4.06 2.44
C ILE A 210 -3.46 2.83 3.16
N ALA A 211 -3.64 2.90 4.47
CA ALA A 211 -4.35 1.88 5.22
C ALA A 211 -5.30 2.49 6.24
N THR A 212 -6.42 1.82 6.45
CA THR A 212 -7.34 2.12 7.54
C THR A 212 -7.73 0.81 8.19
N ARG A 213 -7.62 0.75 9.52
CA ARG A 213 -7.86 -0.45 10.30
C ARG A 213 -9.23 -1.05 9.96
N GLY A 214 -9.25 -2.32 9.56
CA GLY A 214 -10.46 -3.05 9.19
C GLY A 214 -11.05 -2.71 7.82
N ALA A 215 -10.52 -1.70 7.11
CA ALA A 215 -10.96 -1.32 5.76
C ALA A 215 -9.98 -1.81 4.67
N GLY A 216 -8.85 -2.40 5.05
CA GLY A 216 -7.81 -2.83 4.13
C GLY A 216 -6.83 -1.72 3.74
N ALA A 217 -5.85 -2.11 2.93
CA ALA A 217 -4.83 -1.22 2.40
C ALA A 217 -5.01 -0.99 0.90
N GLN A 218 -4.45 0.13 0.43
CA GLN A 218 -4.43 0.54 -0.97
C GLN A 218 -3.05 1.03 -1.38
N LEU A 219 -2.70 0.81 -2.64
CA LEU A 219 -1.56 1.40 -3.34
C LEU A 219 -2.08 2.11 -4.57
N ASN A 220 -1.86 3.43 -4.68
CA ASN A 220 -2.33 4.26 -5.79
C ASN A 220 -3.84 4.07 -6.05
N SER A 221 -4.64 4.14 -4.99
CA SER A 221 -6.09 3.96 -4.99
C SER A 221 -6.59 2.57 -5.44
N ARG A 222 -5.70 1.57 -5.55
CA ARG A 222 -6.06 0.18 -5.85
C ARG A 222 -5.86 -0.67 -4.61
N ARG A 223 -6.72 -1.69 -4.43
CA ARG A 223 -6.61 -2.61 -3.30
C ARG A 223 -5.23 -3.26 -3.25
N LEU A 224 -4.62 -3.25 -2.07
CA LEU A 224 -3.30 -3.81 -1.80
C LEU A 224 -3.43 -5.15 -1.09
N ARG A 225 -2.62 -6.13 -1.51
CA ARG A 225 -2.52 -7.45 -0.89
C ARG A 225 -1.10 -7.98 -1.00
N VAL A 226 -0.63 -8.64 0.06
CA VAL A 226 0.61 -9.41 0.03
C VAL A 226 0.53 -10.54 -0.99
N SER A 227 1.68 -11.01 -1.47
CA SER A 227 1.73 -12.12 -2.41
C SER A 227 1.19 -13.41 -1.79
N PRO A 228 0.34 -14.18 -2.50
CA PRO A 228 -0.23 -15.41 -1.97
C PRO A 228 0.71 -16.61 -2.08
N SER A 229 1.81 -16.54 -2.85
CA SER A 229 2.70 -17.68 -3.05
C SER A 229 3.49 -18.04 -1.77
N ASP A 230 3.77 -19.32 -1.62
CA ASP A 230 4.52 -19.94 -0.54
C ASP A 230 5.90 -20.42 -1.01
N GLU A 231 6.35 -19.96 -2.17
CA GLU A 231 7.65 -20.29 -2.76
C GLU A 231 8.74 -19.33 -2.29
N LEU A 232 9.88 -19.90 -1.90
CA LEU A 232 11.11 -19.19 -1.57
C LEU A 232 12.09 -19.12 -2.74
N SER A 233 12.04 -20.08 -3.67
CA SER A 233 12.89 -20.06 -4.86
C SER A 233 12.56 -18.83 -5.71
N GLY A 234 13.57 -18.02 -6.02
CA GLY A 234 13.44 -16.73 -6.72
C GLY A 234 12.74 -15.63 -5.92
N ALA A 235 12.37 -15.87 -4.66
CA ALA A 235 11.67 -14.89 -3.85
C ALA A 235 12.59 -13.72 -3.46
N LEU A 236 12.11 -12.49 -3.65
CA LEU A 236 12.79 -11.30 -3.15
C LEU A 236 12.61 -11.21 -1.64
N ILE A 237 13.72 -11.05 -0.91
CA ILE A 237 13.75 -10.93 0.55
C ILE A 237 14.47 -9.64 0.92
N GLY A 238 13.76 -8.71 1.58
CA GLY A 238 14.35 -7.46 2.07
C GLY A 238 15.24 -7.70 3.28
N ILE A 239 16.41 -7.05 3.32
CA ILE A 239 17.37 -7.09 4.42
C ILE A 239 17.80 -5.66 4.69
N ASP A 240 17.52 -5.16 5.88
CA ASP A 240 18.10 -3.92 6.39
C ASP A 240 19.20 -4.25 7.41
N PRO A 241 20.48 -4.15 7.04
CA PRO A 241 21.61 -4.61 7.86
C PRO A 241 22.01 -3.61 8.95
N ILE A 242 21.28 -2.50 9.12
CA ILE A 242 21.70 -1.42 10.01
C ILE A 242 22.05 -1.99 11.39
N ASP A 243 23.20 -1.60 11.94
CA ASP A 243 23.74 -2.05 13.23
C ASP A 243 23.89 -3.58 13.41
N LEU A 244 23.86 -4.36 12.31
CA LEU A 244 24.11 -5.79 12.34
C LEU A 244 25.60 -6.10 12.25
N ASP A 245 26.03 -7.12 12.99
CA ASP A 245 27.36 -7.70 12.84
C ASP A 245 27.60 -8.17 11.37
N PRO A 246 28.71 -7.78 10.71
CA PRO A 246 28.96 -8.13 9.31
C PRO A 246 29.05 -9.64 9.05
N VAL A 247 29.51 -10.43 10.02
CA VAL A 247 29.62 -11.88 9.86
C VAL A 247 28.22 -12.51 9.94
N LEU A 248 27.37 -12.03 10.84
CA LEU A 248 25.96 -12.44 10.90
C LEU A 248 25.20 -12.04 9.61
N LEU A 249 25.45 -10.85 9.07
CA LEU A 249 24.87 -10.43 7.79
C LEU A 249 25.26 -11.39 6.66
N ALA A 250 26.54 -11.73 6.55
CA ALA A 250 27.04 -12.65 5.54
C ALA A 250 26.39 -14.04 5.66
N ASP A 251 26.16 -14.51 6.89
CA ASP A 251 25.52 -15.80 7.15
C ASP A 251 24.02 -15.78 6.82
N ILE A 252 23.31 -14.70 7.13
CA ILE A 252 21.91 -14.49 6.71
C ILE A 252 21.82 -14.51 5.18
N GLN A 253 22.68 -13.77 4.48
CA GLN A 253 22.71 -13.73 3.02
C GLN A 253 23.01 -15.11 2.42
N THR A 254 24.00 -15.81 2.97
CA THR A 254 24.37 -17.17 2.55
C THR A 254 23.21 -18.15 2.72
N THR A 255 22.58 -18.13 3.89
CA THR A 255 21.42 -18.98 4.21
C THR A 255 20.25 -18.72 3.25
N LEU A 256 19.96 -17.46 2.94
CA LEU A 256 18.90 -17.09 2.00
C LEU A 256 19.22 -17.54 0.57
N LEU A 257 20.46 -17.35 0.11
CA LEU A 257 20.90 -17.78 -1.22
C LEU A 257 20.83 -19.31 -1.36
N GLN A 258 21.24 -20.07 -0.34
CA GLN A 258 21.10 -21.54 -0.30
C GLN A 258 19.64 -21.99 -0.31
N ALA A 259 18.73 -21.22 0.28
CA ALA A 259 17.29 -21.45 0.21
C ALA A 259 16.66 -21.04 -1.15
N GLY A 260 17.48 -20.59 -2.11
CA GLY A 260 17.04 -20.16 -3.44
C GLY A 260 16.42 -18.76 -3.48
N CYS A 261 16.51 -18.00 -2.38
CA CYS A 261 15.99 -16.63 -2.32
C CYS A 261 16.93 -15.64 -3.02
N SER A 262 16.43 -14.43 -3.29
CA SER A 262 17.21 -13.32 -3.82
C SER A 262 17.16 -12.13 -2.84
N PRO A 263 18.19 -11.96 -1.99
CA PRO A 263 18.27 -10.83 -1.07
C PRO A 263 18.23 -9.47 -1.76
N ARG A 264 17.58 -8.49 -1.13
CA ARG A 264 17.55 -7.08 -1.53
C ARG A 264 17.80 -6.22 -0.30
N MET A 265 18.48 -5.10 -0.48
CA MET A 265 18.76 -4.14 0.59
C MET A 265 18.35 -2.78 0.05
N LEU A 266 17.14 -2.31 0.42
CA LEU A 266 16.71 -0.96 0.05
C LEU A 266 17.31 0.12 0.96
N GLY A 267 17.95 -0.26 2.06
CA GLY A 267 18.58 0.67 3.00
C GLY A 267 17.61 1.32 4.00
N GLU A 268 16.41 0.75 4.16
CA GLU A 268 15.44 1.17 5.17
C GLU A 268 14.36 0.08 5.36
N THR A 269 14.23 -0.42 6.59
CA THR A 269 13.25 -1.46 6.98
C THR A 269 11.81 -1.07 6.62
N THR A 270 11.45 0.20 6.81
CA THR A 270 10.11 0.72 6.47
C THR A 270 9.78 0.51 4.99
N LEU A 271 10.75 0.74 4.09
CA LEU A 271 10.56 0.60 2.65
C LEU A 271 10.48 -0.86 2.24
N ASP A 272 11.33 -1.72 2.81
CA ASP A 272 11.29 -3.17 2.57
C ASP A 272 9.94 -3.78 2.99
N LEU A 273 9.39 -3.32 4.12
CA LEU A 273 8.09 -3.74 4.63
C LEU A 273 6.96 -3.36 3.64
N LEU A 274 7.00 -2.17 3.07
CA LEU A 274 6.05 -1.75 2.03
C LEU A 274 6.16 -2.60 0.75
N GLN A 275 7.37 -3.06 0.38
CA GLN A 275 7.52 -3.97 -0.76
C GLN A 275 6.90 -5.34 -0.50
N VAL A 276 6.89 -5.81 0.75
CA VAL A 276 6.14 -7.03 1.14
C VAL A 276 4.64 -6.77 1.08
N ALA A 277 4.16 -5.62 1.58
CA ALA A 277 2.75 -5.23 1.50
C ALA A 277 2.26 -5.15 0.03
N ALA A 278 3.12 -4.65 -0.86
CA ALA A 278 2.90 -4.61 -2.31
C ALA A 278 2.96 -5.97 -3.02
N GLY A 279 3.33 -7.04 -2.30
CA GLY A 279 3.46 -8.39 -2.85
C GLY A 279 4.65 -8.56 -3.81
N ARG A 280 5.58 -7.59 -3.86
CA ARG A 280 6.81 -7.66 -4.66
C ARG A 280 7.87 -8.47 -3.94
N TYR A 281 8.00 -8.24 -2.65
CA TYR A 281 8.82 -9.06 -1.77
C TYR A 281 7.97 -10.13 -1.12
N ARG A 282 8.61 -11.26 -0.83
CA ARG A 282 7.96 -12.37 -0.16
C ARG A 282 8.00 -12.20 1.36
N ALA A 283 9.11 -11.66 1.83
CA ALA A 283 9.46 -11.50 3.22
C ALA A 283 10.55 -10.42 3.32
N GLY A 284 10.85 -10.03 4.54
CA GLY A 284 12.02 -9.25 4.85
C GLY A 284 12.34 -9.28 6.33
N TRP A 285 13.48 -8.71 6.63
CA TRP A 285 14.08 -8.66 7.95
C TRP A 285 14.79 -7.31 8.10
N GLY A 286 14.71 -6.73 9.29
CA GLY A 286 15.42 -5.51 9.62
C GLY A 286 15.34 -5.16 11.10
N ILE A 287 15.83 -3.98 11.45
CA ILE A 287 15.82 -3.45 12.81
C ILE A 287 14.76 -2.34 12.90
N PRO A 288 14.05 -2.22 14.04
CA PRO A 288 13.08 -1.14 14.20
C PRO A 288 13.77 0.24 14.36
N SER A 289 14.20 0.86 13.25
CA SER A 289 15.01 2.09 13.24
C SER A 289 14.19 3.40 13.16
N SER A 290 12.98 3.38 12.59
CA SER A 290 12.06 4.54 12.53
C SER A 290 10.71 4.19 13.15
N PRO A 291 10.45 4.55 14.42
CA PRO A 291 9.20 4.14 15.10
C PRO A 291 7.93 4.60 14.37
N ALA A 292 7.88 5.87 13.94
CA ALA A 292 6.72 6.42 13.24
C ALA A 292 6.54 5.82 11.83
N GLY A 293 7.63 5.67 11.07
CA GLY A 293 7.60 5.03 9.75
C GLY A 293 7.16 3.57 9.83
N LEU A 294 7.69 2.82 10.80
CA LEU A 294 7.35 1.42 11.03
C LEU A 294 5.93 1.24 11.50
N HIS A 295 5.39 2.12 12.35
CA HIS A 295 3.96 2.08 12.70
C HIS A 295 3.10 2.19 11.43
N ALA A 296 3.37 3.18 10.58
CA ALA A 296 2.61 3.36 9.34
C ALA A 296 2.70 2.13 8.43
N ALA A 297 3.92 1.65 8.18
CA ALA A 297 4.16 0.52 7.29
C ALA A 297 3.61 -0.81 7.87
N ALA A 298 3.72 -1.04 9.18
CA ALA A 298 3.16 -2.22 9.83
C ALA A 298 1.63 -2.28 9.72
N LEU A 299 0.92 -1.16 9.91
CA LEU A 299 -0.53 -1.11 9.67
C LEU A 299 -0.85 -1.43 8.20
N ILE A 300 -0.09 -0.84 7.26
CA ILE A 300 -0.27 -1.09 5.82
C ILE A 300 -0.11 -2.58 5.51
N LEU A 301 0.93 -3.23 6.04
CA LEU A 301 1.16 -4.65 5.84
C LEU A 301 0.07 -5.51 6.47
N GLN A 302 -0.35 -5.20 7.70
CA GLN A 302 -1.45 -5.90 8.38
C GLN A 302 -2.73 -5.84 7.54
N GLU A 303 -3.10 -4.66 7.06
CA GLU A 303 -4.30 -4.44 6.24
C GLU A 303 -4.18 -4.97 4.80
N ALA A 304 -2.96 -5.18 4.32
CA ALA A 304 -2.65 -5.95 3.11
C ALA A 304 -2.67 -7.48 3.33
N GLY A 305 -2.81 -7.96 4.56
CA GLY A 305 -2.87 -9.37 4.93
C GLY A 305 -1.52 -10.02 5.21
N GLY A 306 -0.47 -9.22 5.46
CA GLY A 306 0.83 -9.69 5.92
C GLY A 306 0.93 -9.81 7.43
N ILE A 307 2.08 -10.27 7.91
CA ILE A 307 2.38 -10.50 9.32
C ILE A 307 3.76 -9.95 9.64
N CYS A 308 3.88 -9.35 10.83
CA CYS A 308 5.15 -8.96 11.44
C CYS A 308 5.35 -9.75 12.75
N GLY A 309 6.60 -9.95 13.15
CA GLY A 309 6.95 -10.49 14.45
C GLY A 309 8.44 -10.40 14.73
N THR A 310 8.84 -10.84 15.91
CA THR A 310 10.24 -10.81 16.37
C THR A 310 11.07 -11.92 15.74
N GLU A 311 12.37 -11.96 16.05
CA GLU A 311 13.29 -13.04 15.69
C GLU A 311 12.84 -14.43 16.17
N THR A 312 12.03 -14.50 17.24
CA THR A 312 11.44 -15.74 17.76
C THR A 312 10.06 -16.04 17.15
N GLY A 313 9.57 -15.19 16.27
CA GLY A 313 8.23 -15.25 15.70
C GLY A 313 7.12 -14.73 16.63
N SER A 314 7.47 -14.07 17.73
CA SER A 314 6.48 -13.45 18.64
C SER A 314 5.79 -12.26 17.96
N PRO A 315 4.47 -12.07 18.13
CA PRO A 315 3.79 -10.88 17.63
C PRO A 315 4.14 -9.60 18.43
N ALA A 316 4.81 -9.74 19.59
CA ALA A 316 5.22 -8.61 20.43
C ALA A 316 6.48 -7.92 19.87
N VAL A 317 6.34 -7.28 18.70
CA VAL A 317 7.44 -6.67 17.94
C VAL A 317 8.29 -5.69 18.76
N ALA A 318 7.68 -4.94 19.68
CA ALA A 318 8.39 -3.99 20.55
C ALA A 318 9.33 -4.65 21.57
N ALA A 319 9.18 -5.96 21.83
CA ALA A 319 10.03 -6.72 22.74
C ALA A 319 11.13 -7.51 22.02
N GLY A 320 11.12 -7.53 20.68
CA GLY A 320 12.13 -8.20 19.87
C GLY A 320 13.35 -7.33 19.60
N LYS A 321 14.47 -7.96 19.29
CA LYS A 321 15.66 -7.25 18.79
C LYS A 321 15.56 -6.98 17.29
N GLU A 322 14.81 -7.82 16.58
CA GLU A 322 14.69 -7.78 15.14
C GLU A 322 13.22 -7.78 14.74
N LEU A 323 12.94 -7.23 13.57
CA LEU A 323 11.63 -7.21 12.96
C LEU A 323 11.64 -8.09 11.71
N LEU A 324 10.92 -9.22 11.79
CA LEU A 324 10.63 -10.07 10.65
C LEU A 324 9.24 -9.72 10.13
N PHE A 325 9.09 -9.70 8.82
CA PHE A 325 7.81 -9.41 8.17
C PHE A 325 7.67 -10.20 6.89
N ALA A 326 6.48 -10.74 6.64
CA ALA A 326 6.24 -11.60 5.48
C ALA A 326 4.76 -11.70 5.13
N ASN A 327 4.49 -12.32 3.99
CA ASN A 327 3.18 -12.94 3.80
C ASN A 327 3.01 -14.14 4.78
N PRO A 328 1.77 -14.52 5.15
CA PRO A 328 1.52 -15.55 6.14
C PRO A 328 2.11 -16.93 5.83
N ARG A 329 2.22 -17.30 4.54
CA ARG A 329 2.69 -18.63 4.14
C ARG A 329 4.20 -18.79 4.27
N ILE A 330 4.96 -17.69 4.27
CA ILE A 330 6.41 -17.70 4.40
C ILE A 330 6.91 -17.35 5.80
N PHE A 331 6.13 -16.62 6.61
CA PHE A 331 6.58 -16.09 7.90
C PHE A 331 7.29 -17.14 8.79
N LYS A 332 6.69 -18.33 8.98
CA LYS A 332 7.30 -19.41 9.77
C LYS A 332 8.60 -19.95 9.17
N ARG A 333 8.72 -19.99 7.84
CA ARG A 333 9.95 -20.41 7.16
C ARG A 333 11.04 -19.35 7.28
N LEU A 334 10.68 -18.07 7.21
CA LEU A 334 11.60 -16.96 7.43
C LEU A 334 12.22 -17.01 8.84
N VAL A 335 11.41 -17.21 9.89
CA VAL A 335 11.89 -17.37 11.27
C VAL A 335 12.90 -18.52 11.38
N LYS A 336 12.62 -19.66 10.73
CA LYS A 336 13.56 -20.80 10.70
C LYS A 336 14.87 -20.46 10.01
N LEU A 337 14.82 -19.80 8.85
CA LEU A 337 16.02 -19.39 8.12
C LEU A 337 16.85 -18.40 8.93
N ARG A 338 16.18 -17.44 9.60
CA ARG A 338 16.86 -16.50 10.48
C ARG A 338 17.54 -17.20 11.65
N HIS A 339 16.94 -18.21 12.27
CA HIS A 339 17.59 -18.99 13.33
C HIS A 339 18.73 -19.89 12.85
N GLN A 340 18.69 -20.38 11.61
CA GLN A 340 19.78 -21.14 11.02
C GLN A 340 21.01 -20.23 10.82
N ALA A 341 20.78 -18.99 10.40
CA ALA A 341 21.81 -17.97 10.36
C ALA A 341 22.25 -17.55 11.78
N GLY A 342 23.52 -17.74 12.12
CA GLY A 342 24.12 -17.51 13.42
C GLY A 342 24.28 -18.78 14.28
N ALA A 343 23.65 -19.90 13.91
CA ALA A 343 23.87 -21.18 14.59
C ALA A 343 25.27 -21.76 14.29
N SER A 344 25.81 -21.49 13.11
CA SER A 344 27.18 -21.80 12.69
C SER A 344 28.24 -21.11 13.56
N MET A 345 27.97 -19.88 14.05
CA MET A 345 28.88 -19.12 14.93
C MET A 345 29.03 -19.70 16.35
N GLN A 346 27.99 -20.36 16.87
CA GLN A 346 28.04 -20.94 18.23
C GLN A 346 28.96 -22.16 18.31
N TYR A 347 29.19 -22.85 17.19
CA TYR A 347 30.10 -24.01 17.15
C TYR A 347 31.58 -23.61 17.11
N ASP A 348 31.93 -22.47 16.48
CA ASP A 348 33.32 -21.99 16.43
C ASP A 348 33.79 -21.33 17.74
N THR A 349 32.86 -20.81 18.55
CA THR A 349 33.19 -20.17 19.84
C THR A 349 33.32 -21.16 21.00
N LEU A 350 32.76 -22.36 20.88
CA LEU A 350 32.92 -23.46 21.86
C LEU A 350 34.11 -24.38 21.53
N GLY A 351 34.81 -24.13 20.43
CA GLY A 351 35.97 -24.89 19.95
C GLY A 351 37.32 -24.20 20.15
N GLN A 352 37.38 -23.05 20.84
CA GLN A 352 38.63 -22.34 21.19
C GLN A 352 38.95 -22.40 22.67
#